data_AF-A0A537JC89-F1
#
_entry.id   AF-A0A537JC89-F1
#
_cell.length_a   1.000
_cell.length_b   1.000
_cell.length_c   1.000
_cell.angle_alpha   90.00
_cell.angle_beta   90.00
_cell.angle_gamma   90.00
#
_symmetry.space_group_name_H-M   'P 1'
#
loop_
_entity.id
_entity.type
_entity.pdbx_description
1 polymer ?
#
loop_
_entity_poly.entity_id
_entity_poly.type
_entity_poly.pdbx_seq_one_letter_code
_entity_poly.pdbx_strand_id
1 'polypeptide(L)'
;MKKIYPVLFLFLTLWMVSCKSPSKLYNKGNYDEALQTAVKKLQKDPNDPKLQSVARDAYHYAVTDHENQIRRYSETDNELKSESIYNEYGALQNLYNSIFRSPGAFQAIHPTDYSSYVTEYGAKAENG
;
A
#
# COMPACT_ATOMS: atom_id res chain seq x y z
N MET A 1 -9.06 -14.29 -50.36
CA MET A 1 -8.50 -14.95 -49.16
C MET A 1 -8.07 -13.86 -48.16
N LYS A 2 -8.98 -13.41 -47.28
CA LYS A 2 -8.71 -12.32 -46.34
C LYS A 2 -7.97 -12.90 -45.13
N LYS A 3 -6.78 -12.36 -44.85
CA LYS A 3 -5.89 -12.78 -43.76
C LYS A 3 -6.54 -12.46 -42.41
N ILE A 4 -7.19 -13.46 -41.82
CA ILE A 4 -7.89 -13.40 -40.51
C ILE A 4 -6.89 -13.50 -39.33
N TYR A 5 -5.59 -13.64 -39.63
CA TYR A 5 -4.52 -13.87 -38.68
C TYR A 5 -4.17 -12.71 -37.71
N PRO A 6 -4.44 -11.40 -37.96
CA PRO A 6 -4.02 -10.36 -37.02
C PRO A 6 -4.97 -10.20 -35.82
N VAL A 7 -6.23 -10.68 -35.91
CA VAL A 7 -7.22 -10.59 -34.81
C VAL A 7 -6.98 -11.65 -33.74
N LEU A 8 -6.46 -12.83 -34.13
CA LEU A 8 -6.14 -13.90 -33.19
C LEU A 8 -4.92 -13.57 -32.31
N PHE A 9 -3.98 -12.77 -32.82
CA PHE A 9 -2.79 -12.36 -32.07
C PHE A 9 -3.08 -11.28 -31.02
N LEU A 10 -4.10 -10.45 -31.23
CA LEU A 10 -4.51 -9.39 -30.30
C LEU A 10 -5.22 -9.94 -29.04
N PHE A 11 -5.82 -11.13 -29.11
CA PHE A 11 -6.49 -11.78 -27.97
C PHE A 11 -5.54 -12.54 -27.03
N LEU A 12 -4.34 -12.91 -27.49
CA LEU A 12 -3.40 -13.74 -26.73
C LEU A 12 -2.60 -12.93 -25.68
N THR A 13 -2.51 -11.61 -25.81
CA THR A 13 -1.74 -10.76 -24.89
C THR A 13 -2.52 -10.33 -23.64
N LEU A 14 -3.84 -10.60 -23.56
CA LEU A 14 -4.68 -10.22 -22.41
C LEU A 14 -4.54 -11.12 -21.17
N TRP A 15 -3.74 -12.18 -21.23
CA TRP A 15 -3.69 -13.20 -20.17
C TRP A 15 -2.51 -13.06 -19.19
N MET A 16 -1.73 -11.99 -19.28
CA MET A 16 -0.66 -11.70 -18.32
C MET A 16 -1.22 -11.03 -17.04
N VAL A 17 -2.25 -11.62 -16.42
CA VAL A 17 -2.65 -11.24 -15.06
C VAL A 17 -1.64 -11.87 -14.11
N SER A 18 -0.55 -11.15 -13.83
CA SER A 18 0.44 -11.58 -12.84
C SER A 18 -0.25 -11.71 -11.48
N CYS A 19 -0.50 -12.95 -11.04
CA CYS A 19 -0.97 -13.22 -9.69
C CYS A 19 0.21 -13.00 -8.73
N LYS A 20 0.41 -11.75 -8.30
CA LYS A 20 1.45 -11.43 -7.32
C LYS A 20 1.13 -12.15 -5.99
N SER A 21 2.15 -12.76 -5.41
CA SER A 21 2.06 -13.41 -4.10
C SER A 21 2.42 -12.40 -3.01
N PRO A 22 1.51 -12.10 -2.06
CA PRO A 22 1.81 -11.20 -0.94
C PRO A 22 3.09 -11.59 -0.20
N SER A 23 3.27 -12.89 0.09
CA SER A 23 4.47 -13.37 0.80
C SER A 23 5.76 -13.13 0.00
N LYS A 24 5.70 -13.21 -1.34
CA LYS A 24 6.87 -12.94 -2.20
C LYS A 24 7.23 -11.45 -2.20
N LEU A 25 6.23 -10.57 -2.17
CA LEU A 25 6.43 -9.13 -2.06
C LEU A 25 7.01 -8.76 -0.70
N TYR A 26 6.43 -9.32 0.36
CA TYR A 26 6.92 -9.16 1.73
C TYR A 26 8.39 -9.58 1.87
N ASN A 27 8.75 -10.77 1.37
CA ASN A 27 10.13 -11.27 1.43
C ASN A 27 11.12 -10.44 0.60
N LYS A 28 10.64 -9.58 -0.30
CA LYS A 28 11.46 -8.64 -1.09
C LYS A 28 11.60 -7.26 -0.45
N GLY A 29 10.94 -7.01 0.68
CA GLY A 29 10.86 -5.69 1.30
C GLY A 29 9.80 -4.77 0.70
N ASN A 30 8.94 -5.26 -0.21
CA ASN A 30 7.87 -4.45 -0.81
C ASN A 30 6.64 -4.48 0.09
N TYR A 31 6.72 -3.88 1.28
CA TYR A 31 5.71 -4.04 2.34
C TYR A 31 4.34 -3.43 1.99
N ASP A 32 4.30 -2.23 1.42
CA ASP A 32 3.06 -1.58 0.95
C ASP A 32 2.32 -2.44 -0.07
N GLU A 33 3.05 -2.91 -1.08
CA GLU A 33 2.49 -3.73 -2.15
C GLU A 33 2.05 -5.10 -1.61
N ALA A 34 2.81 -5.67 -0.68
CA ALA A 34 2.46 -6.91 0.01
C ALA A 34 1.15 -6.76 0.78
N LEU A 35 1.01 -5.68 1.55
CA LEU A 35 -0.21 -5.35 2.29
C LEU A 35 -1.39 -5.19 1.34
N GLN A 36 -1.28 -4.33 0.32
CA GLN A 36 -2.37 -4.11 -0.63
C GLN A 36 -2.80 -5.40 -1.33
N THR A 37 -1.83 -6.22 -1.73
CA THR A 37 -2.11 -7.51 -2.36
C THR A 37 -2.78 -8.49 -1.38
N ALA A 38 -2.33 -8.51 -0.12
CA ALA A 38 -2.93 -9.36 0.92
C ALA A 38 -4.37 -8.94 1.25
N VAL A 39 -4.60 -7.65 1.50
CA VAL A 39 -5.92 -7.06 1.78
C VAL A 39 -6.90 -7.35 0.64
N LYS A 40 -6.48 -7.18 -0.62
CA LYS A 40 -7.30 -7.51 -1.79
C LYS A 40 -7.69 -8.99 -1.86
N LYS A 41 -6.82 -9.89 -1.41
CA LYS A 41 -7.13 -11.33 -1.34
C LYS A 41 -8.04 -11.65 -0.14
N LEU A 42 -7.84 -10.99 1.00
CA LEU A 42 -8.71 -11.09 2.18
C LEU A 42 -10.14 -10.60 1.91
N GLN A 43 -10.35 -9.68 0.96
CA GLN A 43 -11.71 -9.32 0.52
C GLN A 43 -12.47 -10.50 -0.10
N LYS A 44 -11.76 -11.49 -0.66
CA LYS A 44 -12.36 -12.70 -1.25
C LYS A 44 -12.40 -13.85 -0.26
N ASP A 45 -11.37 -13.97 0.58
CA ASP A 45 -11.24 -14.99 1.60
C ASP A 45 -10.81 -14.35 2.94
N PRO A 46 -11.76 -13.79 3.71
CA PRO A 46 -11.45 -12.98 4.89
C PRO A 46 -10.85 -13.78 6.05
N ASN A 47 -10.99 -15.11 6.03
CA ASN A 47 -10.58 -16.00 7.12
C ASN A 47 -9.31 -16.79 6.80
N ASP A 48 -8.62 -16.51 5.69
CA ASP A 48 -7.34 -17.15 5.36
C ASP A 48 -6.26 -16.72 6.38
N PRO A 49 -5.81 -17.64 7.26
CA PRO A 49 -4.88 -17.29 8.34
C PRO A 49 -3.49 -16.89 7.81
N LYS A 50 -3.09 -17.41 6.64
CA LYS A 50 -1.81 -17.07 6.02
C LYS A 50 -1.86 -15.66 5.44
N LEU A 51 -2.96 -15.29 4.78
CA LEU A 51 -3.14 -13.93 4.27
C LEU A 51 -3.26 -12.92 5.41
N GLN A 52 -3.99 -13.24 6.48
CA GLN A 52 -4.08 -12.39 7.67
C GLN A 52 -2.70 -12.16 8.30
N SER A 53 -1.89 -13.21 8.47
CA SER A 53 -0.54 -13.09 9.00
C SER A 53 0.34 -12.20 8.12
N VAL A 54 0.38 -12.48 6.81
CA VAL A 54 1.20 -11.68 5.87
C VAL A 54 0.74 -10.23 5.81
N ALA A 55 -0.57 -9.96 5.88
CA ALA A 55 -1.10 -8.61 5.89
C ALA A 55 -0.68 -7.83 7.14
N ARG A 56 -0.78 -8.45 8.33
CA ARG A 56 -0.33 -7.85 9.60
C ARG A 56 1.17 -7.56 9.59
N ASP A 57 1.97 -8.55 9.17
CA ASP A 57 3.43 -8.39 9.16
C ASP A 57 3.84 -7.32 8.15
N ALA A 58 3.25 -7.32 6.94
CA ALA A 58 3.48 -6.28 5.95
C ALA A 58 3.06 -4.89 6.43
N TYR A 59 1.91 -4.75 7.10
CA TYR A 59 1.48 -3.48 7.68
C TYR A 59 2.48 -2.96 8.71
N HIS A 60 2.92 -3.81 9.64
CA HIS A 60 3.89 -3.43 10.66
C HIS A 60 5.18 -2.85 10.06
N TYR A 61 5.76 -3.53 9.06
CA TYR A 61 6.98 -3.06 8.42
C TYR A 61 6.76 -1.83 7.53
N ALA A 62 5.63 -1.74 6.82
CA ALA A 62 5.30 -0.54 6.03
C ALA A 62 5.17 0.70 6.92
N VAL A 63 4.43 0.59 8.04
CA VAL A 63 4.31 1.67 9.02
C VAL A 63 5.67 2.06 9.57
N THR A 64 6.47 1.07 9.99
CA THR A 64 7.82 1.33 10.52
C THR A 64 8.70 2.06 9.50
N ASP A 65 8.63 1.69 8.22
CA ASP A 65 9.40 2.35 7.16
C ASP A 65 8.99 3.81 6.99
N HIS A 66 7.70 4.09 6.82
CA HIS A 66 7.18 5.46 6.70
C HIS A 66 7.47 6.31 7.94
N GLU A 67 7.30 5.78 9.15
CA GLU A 67 7.60 6.52 10.39
C GLU A 67 9.10 6.83 10.52
N ASN A 68 9.96 5.90 10.08
CA ASN A 68 11.41 6.17 10.01
C ASN A 68 11.72 7.27 9.01
N GLN A 69 11.04 7.29 7.85
CA GLN A 69 11.20 8.33 6.84
C GLN A 69 10.74 9.70 7.36
N ILE A 70 9.59 9.75 8.04
CA ILE A 70 9.09 10.96 8.72
C ILE A 70 10.13 11.49 9.72
N ARG A 71 10.67 10.61 10.58
CA ARG A 71 11.72 10.99 11.52
C ARG A 71 12.94 11.56 10.80
N ARG A 72 13.42 10.88 9.76
CA ARG A 72 14.57 11.35 8.96
C ARG A 72 14.31 12.72 8.35
N TYR A 73 13.15 12.95 7.74
CA TYR A 73 12.83 14.27 7.16
C TYR A 73 12.70 15.36 8.22
N SER A 74 12.16 15.03 9.40
CA SER A 74 12.01 15.97 10.51
C SER A 74 13.35 16.50 11.06
N GLU A 75 14.41 15.70 10.92
CA GLU A 75 15.78 16.02 11.33
C GLU A 75 16.56 16.80 10.25
N THR A 76 16.01 16.98 9.04
CA THR A 76 16.66 17.74 7.97
C THR A 76 16.37 19.24 8.04
N ASP A 77 17.31 20.03 7.52
CA ASP A 77 17.15 21.47 7.27
C ASP A 77 16.55 21.77 5.89
N ASN A 78 15.97 20.78 5.21
CA ASN A 78 15.37 20.96 3.89
C ASN A 78 14.08 21.80 3.99
N GLU A 79 13.94 22.83 3.16
CA GLU A 79 12.75 23.66 3.06
C GLU A 79 11.51 22.82 2.68
N LEU A 80 11.67 21.76 1.89
CA LEU A 80 10.60 20.84 1.48
C LEU A 80 10.33 19.70 2.48
N LYS A 81 10.86 19.77 3.70
CA LYS A 81 10.65 18.70 4.69
C LYS A 81 9.18 18.51 5.06
N SER A 82 8.40 19.59 5.11
CA SER A 82 6.97 19.53 5.39
C SER A 82 6.21 18.78 4.30
N GLU A 83 6.53 19.02 3.03
CA GLU A 83 5.97 18.28 1.88
C GLU A 83 6.36 16.80 1.94
N SER A 84 7.62 16.51 2.25
CA SER A 84 8.11 15.13 2.37
C SER A 84 7.36 14.39 3.48
N ILE A 85 7.21 15.00 4.66
CA ILE A 85 6.46 14.42 5.78
C ILE A 85 4.96 14.28 5.45
N TYR A 86 4.37 15.25 4.76
CA TYR A 86 2.99 15.17 4.27
C TYR A 86 2.78 13.95 3.36
N ASN A 87 3.71 13.71 2.43
CA ASN A 87 3.64 12.57 1.52
C ASN A 87 3.71 11.23 2.27
N GLU A 88 4.58 11.12 3.29
CA GLU A 88 4.66 9.91 4.12
C GLU A 88 3.39 9.67 4.95
N TYR A 89 2.81 10.72 5.56
CA TYR A 89 1.51 10.59 6.24
C TYR A 89 0.38 10.25 5.26
N GLY A 90 0.43 10.77 4.04
CA GLY A 90 -0.48 10.39 2.96
C GLY A 90 -0.38 8.91 2.62
N ALA A 91 0.84 8.35 2.55
CA ALA A 91 1.06 6.92 2.34
C ALA A 91 0.49 6.09 3.50
N LEU A 92 0.80 6.45 4.75
CA LEU A 92 0.25 5.80 5.95
C LEU A 92 -1.30 5.81 5.96
N GLN A 93 -1.92 6.95 5.63
CA GLN A 93 -3.37 7.05 5.52
C GLN A 93 -3.93 6.16 4.40
N ASN A 94 -3.21 6.00 3.28
CA ASN A 94 -3.61 5.08 2.22
C ASN A 94 -3.54 3.61 2.66
N LEU A 95 -2.60 3.23 3.53
CA LEU A 95 -2.58 1.90 4.14
C LEU A 95 -3.82 1.70 5.02
N TYR A 96 -4.13 2.66 5.89
CA TYR A 96 -5.35 2.65 6.71
C TYR A 96 -6.60 2.50 5.85
N ASN A 97 -6.77 3.35 4.83
CA ASN A 97 -7.93 3.35 3.95
C ASN A 97 -8.09 2.00 3.23
N SER A 98 -6.98 1.39 2.83
CA SER A 98 -6.99 0.08 2.17
C SER A 98 -7.51 -1.01 3.11
N ILE A 99 -7.01 -1.04 4.35
CA ILE A 99 -7.43 -2.00 5.38
C ILE A 99 -8.88 -1.76 5.81
N PHE A 100 -9.28 -0.50 6.04
CA PHE A 100 -10.62 -0.12 6.47
C PHE A 100 -11.72 -0.60 5.51
N ARG A 101 -11.43 -0.64 4.20
CA ARG A 101 -12.35 -1.14 3.16
C ARG A 101 -12.48 -2.67 3.12
N SER A 102 -11.80 -3.40 4.00
CA SER A 102 -11.83 -4.87 4.06
C SER A 102 -12.10 -5.32 5.50
N PRO A 103 -13.33 -5.71 5.85
CA PRO A 103 -13.68 -6.09 7.23
C PRO A 103 -12.76 -7.16 7.82
N GLY A 104 -12.40 -8.19 7.03
CA GLY A 104 -11.47 -9.25 7.47
C GLY A 104 -10.06 -8.74 7.73
N ALA A 105 -9.55 -7.82 6.92
CA ALA A 105 -8.25 -7.20 7.17
C ALA A 105 -8.29 -6.25 8.36
N PHE A 106 -9.37 -5.47 8.50
CA PHE A 106 -9.57 -4.55 9.61
C PHE A 106 -9.55 -5.27 10.95
N GLN A 107 -10.29 -6.39 11.07
CA GLN A 107 -10.32 -7.21 12.28
C GLN A 107 -8.96 -7.86 12.61
N ALA A 108 -8.15 -8.16 11.59
CA ALA A 108 -6.85 -8.78 11.79
C ALA A 108 -5.74 -7.78 12.17
N ILE A 109 -5.82 -6.53 11.70
CA ILE A 109 -4.72 -5.57 11.76
C ILE A 109 -4.97 -4.43 12.75
N HIS A 110 -6.22 -3.95 12.87
CA HIS A 110 -6.57 -2.74 13.64
C HIS A 110 -5.68 -1.53 13.28
N PRO A 111 -5.80 -0.99 12.06
CA PRO A 111 -4.90 0.04 11.57
C PRO A 111 -5.10 1.38 12.29
N THR A 112 -4.02 2.12 12.48
CA THR A 112 -4.03 3.51 12.99
C THR A 112 -4.49 4.49 11.90
N ASP A 113 -5.37 5.41 12.26
CA ASP A 113 -5.81 6.53 11.40
C ASP A 113 -4.81 7.70 11.51
N TYR A 114 -4.30 8.16 10.37
CA TYR A 114 -3.31 9.24 10.27
C TYR A 114 -3.89 10.52 9.66
N SER A 115 -5.21 10.60 9.46
CA SER A 115 -5.88 11.71 8.76
C SER A 115 -5.63 13.07 9.41
N SER A 116 -5.55 13.14 10.73
CA SER A 116 -5.21 14.37 11.46
C SER A 116 -3.82 14.92 11.06
N TYR A 117 -2.83 14.03 10.95
CA TYR A 117 -1.47 14.39 10.54
C TYR A 117 -1.41 14.80 9.06
N VAL A 118 -2.19 14.15 8.20
CA VAL A 118 -2.32 14.55 6.79
C VAL A 118 -2.84 15.99 6.69
N THR A 119 -3.88 16.34 7.45
CA THR A 119 -4.41 17.71 7.48
C THR A 119 -3.38 18.71 8.04
N GLU A 120 -2.72 18.37 9.15
CA GLU A 120 -1.74 19.25 9.79
C GLU A 120 -0.54 19.55 8.87
N TYR A 121 0.06 18.51 8.29
CA TYR A 121 1.24 18.67 7.43
C TYR A 121 0.90 19.17 6.04
N GLY A 122 -0.30 18.92 5.53
CA GLY A 122 -0.79 19.57 4.31
C GLY A 122 -0.82 21.09 4.46
N ALA A 123 -1.40 21.59 5.56
CA ALA A 123 -1.40 23.02 5.85
C ALA A 123 0.02 23.59 6.02
N LYS A 124 0.96 22.85 6.61
CA LYS A 124 2.36 23.28 6.74
C LYS A 124 3.07 23.32 5.38
N ALA A 125 2.80 22.37 4.50
CA ALA A 125 3.42 22.31 3.17
C ALA A 125 2.90 23.42 2.23
N GLU A 126 1.65 23.85 2.38
CA GLU A 126 1.08 24.96 1.59
C GLU A 126 1.63 26.34 1.99
N ASN A 127 2.11 26.49 3.23
CA ASN A 127 2.55 27.77 3.81
C ASN A 127 4.08 27.91 3.92
N GLY A 128 4.86 26.92 3.48
CA GLY A 128 6.33 26.91 3.52
C GLY A 128 6.92 27.08 2.14
#